data_AF-L2GX92-F1
#
_entry.id   AF-L2GX92-F1
#
_cell.length_a   1.000
_cell.length_b   1.000
_cell.length_c   1.000
_cell.angle_alpha   90.00
_cell.angle_beta   90.00
_cell.angle_gamma   90.00
#
_symmetry.space_group_name_H-M   'P 1'
#
loop_
_entity.id
_entity.type
_entity.pdbx_description
1 polymer ?
#
loop_
_entity_poly.entity_id
_entity_poly.type
_entity_poly.pdbx_seq_one_letter_code
_entity_poly.pdbx_strand_id
1 'polypeptide(L)'
;MLFVLFGNILCGSDLAFGYKTIRSVSEPHLYITLRDGIVRLKESRPPMTGLESNIIKFEGLGDGLRIVVNGKAICRAGPDNSMVVTCEIATEKNTEWTVVKKSSGEIIETDGFCLVKDERDSRLETGGYRLSVEKCTETSNYVWKISDIDPLIYNGNLGENIHSVSTPTPYINLVGDNSARKRNISVNPQFYELKQLSETVFGNF
;
A
#
# COMPACT_ATOMS: atom_id res chain seq x y z
N MET A 1 22.82 46.55 6.23
CA MET A 1 21.53 46.05 6.76
C MET A 1 21.37 44.64 6.21
N LEU A 2 21.50 43.63 7.08
CA LEU A 2 21.65 42.21 6.73
C LEU A 2 20.26 41.56 6.70
N PHE A 3 19.80 41.10 5.54
CA PHE A 3 18.57 40.32 5.43
C PHE A 3 18.86 38.87 5.84
N VAL A 4 18.41 38.48 7.04
CA VAL A 4 18.42 37.08 7.48
C VAL A 4 17.17 36.41 6.91
N LEU A 5 17.36 35.67 5.82
CA LEU A 5 16.36 34.73 5.31
C LEU A 5 16.29 33.55 6.28
N PHE A 6 15.24 33.50 7.10
CA PHE A 6 14.91 32.29 7.84
C PHE A 6 14.52 31.19 6.85
N GLY A 7 15.40 30.22 6.69
CA GLY A 7 15.08 28.97 6.03
C GLY A 7 13.94 28.29 6.78
N ASN A 8 12.82 28.08 6.10
CA ASN A 8 11.78 27.19 6.57
C ASN A 8 12.38 25.78 6.63
N ILE A 9 12.71 25.34 7.84
CA ILE A 9 13.04 23.94 8.13
C ILE A 9 11.75 23.16 7.87
N LEU A 10 11.73 22.44 6.75
CA LEU A 10 10.71 21.47 6.38
C LEU A 10 10.58 20.46 7.52
N CYS A 11 9.53 20.62 8.30
CA CYS A 11 9.15 19.67 9.35
C CYS A 11 8.84 18.33 8.66
N GLY A 12 9.67 17.33 8.95
CA GLY A 12 9.60 16.00 8.36
C GLY A 12 8.19 15.40 8.50
N SER A 13 7.65 14.96 7.39
CA SER A 13 6.37 14.28 7.31
C SER A 13 6.43 12.96 8.10
N ASP A 14 5.85 12.94 9.29
CA ASP A 14 5.59 11.75 10.11
C ASP A 14 4.55 10.80 9.45
N LEU A 15 4.58 10.63 8.13
CA LEU A 15 3.93 9.55 7.42
C LEU A 15 5.01 8.54 7.05
N ALA A 16 5.45 7.79 8.06
CA ALA A 16 6.43 6.73 7.88
C ALA A 16 5.87 5.67 6.91
N PHE A 17 6.72 5.14 6.03
CA PHE A 17 6.44 3.96 5.21
C PHE A 17 5.99 2.78 6.06
N GLY A 18 5.27 1.82 5.47
CA GLY A 18 4.87 0.59 6.16
C GLY A 18 3.38 0.29 6.08
N TYR A 19 2.92 -0.61 6.95
CA TYR A 19 1.55 -1.13 6.95
C TYR A 19 0.61 -0.28 7.80
N LYS A 20 -0.53 0.09 7.22
CA LYS A 20 -1.51 1.03 7.77
C LYS A 20 -2.93 0.60 7.40
N THR A 21 -3.89 1.28 7.99
CA THR A 21 -5.29 1.29 7.54
C THR A 21 -5.67 2.71 7.14
N ILE A 22 -6.61 2.82 6.21
CA ILE A 22 -7.21 4.10 5.81
C ILE A 22 -8.73 3.98 6.00
N ARG A 23 -9.30 4.87 6.83
CA ARG A 23 -10.75 4.92 7.07
C ARG A 23 -11.31 6.33 6.88
N SER A 24 -12.59 6.43 6.61
CA SER A 24 -13.28 7.73 6.57
C SER A 24 -13.30 8.37 7.97
N VAL A 25 -13.10 9.70 8.03
CA VAL A 25 -13.30 10.46 9.28
C VAL A 25 -14.78 10.66 9.58
N SER A 26 -15.60 10.94 8.56
CA SER A 26 -17.05 11.17 8.72
C SER A 26 -17.82 9.88 8.99
N GLU A 27 -17.33 8.73 8.51
CA GLU A 27 -17.91 7.41 8.74
C GLU A 27 -16.84 6.41 9.23
N PRO A 28 -16.54 6.40 10.55
CA PRO A 28 -15.40 5.65 11.12
C PRO A 28 -15.41 4.13 10.93
N HIS A 29 -16.53 3.55 10.52
CA HIS A 29 -16.70 2.13 10.26
C HIS A 29 -16.33 1.74 8.82
N LEU A 30 -16.10 2.73 7.95
CA LEU A 30 -15.78 2.54 6.55
C LEU A 30 -14.27 2.60 6.28
N TYR A 31 -13.71 1.52 5.72
CA TYR A 31 -12.29 1.35 5.43
C TYR A 31 -12.06 1.15 3.94
N ILE A 32 -10.92 1.62 3.44
CA ILE A 32 -10.46 1.23 2.10
C ILE A 32 -10.14 -0.26 2.15
N THR A 33 -10.78 -1.00 1.25
CA THR A 33 -10.70 -2.45 1.13
C THR A 33 -10.46 -2.83 -0.32
N LEU A 34 -9.83 -3.99 -0.52
CA LEU A 34 -9.72 -4.62 -1.83
C LEU A 34 -10.31 -6.02 -1.77
N ARG A 35 -11.21 -6.33 -2.70
CA ARG A 35 -11.77 -7.67 -2.93
C ARG A 35 -11.96 -7.87 -4.43
N ASP A 36 -11.59 -9.05 -4.93
CA ASP A 36 -11.79 -9.44 -6.33
C ASP A 36 -11.23 -8.40 -7.34
N GLY A 37 -10.13 -7.72 -6.98
CA GLY A 37 -9.49 -6.68 -7.79
C GLY A 37 -10.15 -5.30 -7.74
N ILE A 38 -11.25 -5.15 -7.01
CA ILE A 38 -12.01 -3.91 -6.91
C ILE A 38 -11.74 -3.23 -5.56
N VAL A 39 -11.15 -2.04 -5.62
CA VAL A 39 -10.94 -1.20 -4.43
C VAL A 39 -12.23 -0.43 -4.08
N ARG A 40 -12.62 -0.47 -2.81
CA ARG A 40 -13.87 0.14 -2.31
C ARG A 40 -13.68 0.70 -0.91
N LEU A 41 -14.57 1.60 -0.52
CA LEU A 41 -14.75 2.00 0.86
C LEU A 41 -15.92 1.19 1.45
N LYS A 42 -15.67 0.33 2.44
CA LYS A 42 -16.66 -0.64 2.94
C LYS A 42 -16.60 -0.80 4.44
N GLU A 43 -17.73 -1.21 5.04
CA GLU A 43 -17.78 -1.54 6.46
C GLU A 43 -16.80 -2.67 6.77
N SER A 44 -15.91 -2.43 7.72
CA SER A 44 -14.87 -3.40 8.08
C SER A 44 -14.39 -3.15 9.51
N ARG A 45 -13.62 -4.11 10.04
CA ARG A 45 -12.90 -3.97 11.31
C ARG A 45 -11.41 -4.20 11.05
N PRO A 46 -10.52 -3.31 11.50
CA PRO A 46 -9.10 -3.48 11.31
C PRO A 46 -8.48 -4.42 12.36
N PRO A 47 -7.44 -5.20 11.99
CA PRO A 47 -7.02 -5.52 10.64
C PRO A 47 -7.83 -6.69 10.04
N MET A 48 -8.09 -6.63 8.74
CA MET A 48 -8.73 -7.67 7.96
C MET A 48 -7.78 -8.15 6.85
N THR A 49 -7.57 -9.46 6.76
CA THR A 49 -6.65 -10.13 5.81
C THR A 49 -7.39 -11.23 5.04
N GLY A 50 -6.79 -11.71 3.94
CA GLY A 50 -7.34 -12.77 3.09
C GLY A 50 -7.95 -12.24 1.79
N LEU A 51 -9.11 -12.78 1.39
CA LEU A 51 -9.80 -12.42 0.14
C LEU A 51 -10.26 -10.95 0.10
N GLU A 52 -10.52 -10.38 1.27
CA GLU A 52 -10.80 -8.96 1.46
C GLU A 52 -9.80 -8.41 2.48
N SER A 53 -9.12 -7.32 2.15
CA SER A 53 -8.15 -6.72 3.06
C SER A 53 -8.31 -5.21 3.18
N ASN A 54 -8.22 -4.71 4.41
CA ASN A 54 -8.10 -3.29 4.74
C ASN A 54 -6.68 -2.90 5.18
N ILE A 55 -5.72 -3.83 5.04
CA ILE A 55 -4.30 -3.59 5.28
C ILE A 55 -3.70 -2.97 4.03
N ILE A 56 -3.06 -1.83 4.23
CA ILE A 56 -2.52 -1.00 3.17
C ILE A 56 -1.04 -0.78 3.43
N LYS A 57 -0.20 -0.97 2.42
CA LYS A 57 1.23 -0.71 2.49
C LYS A 57 1.54 0.61 1.78
N PHE A 58 2.24 1.49 2.49
CA PHE A 58 2.74 2.76 1.96
C PHE A 58 4.20 2.55 1.57
N GLU A 59 4.52 2.76 0.30
CA GLU A 59 5.85 2.57 -0.27
C GLU A 59 6.30 3.86 -0.96
N GLY A 60 7.59 4.18 -0.93
CA GLY A 60 8.10 5.37 -1.63
C GLY A 60 8.00 5.22 -3.14
N LEU A 61 7.61 6.30 -3.83
CA LEU A 61 7.56 6.38 -5.28
C LEU A 61 7.83 7.81 -5.74
N GLY A 62 9.01 8.06 -6.29
CA GLY A 62 9.40 9.41 -6.70
C GLY A 62 9.46 10.35 -5.49
N ASP A 63 8.73 11.47 -5.57
CA ASP A 63 8.60 12.45 -4.49
C ASP A 63 7.38 12.17 -3.59
N GLY A 64 6.46 11.31 -4.05
CA GLY A 64 5.29 10.85 -3.31
C GLY A 64 5.41 9.41 -2.80
N LEU A 65 4.25 8.78 -2.70
CA LEU A 65 4.11 7.41 -2.24
C LEU A 65 3.15 6.61 -3.12
N ARG A 66 3.33 5.30 -3.06
CA ARG A 66 2.45 4.28 -3.62
C ARG A 66 1.63 3.68 -2.48
N ILE A 67 0.32 3.59 -2.69
CA ILE A 67 -0.62 2.97 -1.75
C ILE A 67 -1.00 1.59 -2.29
N VAL A 68 -0.60 0.52 -1.60
CA VAL A 68 -0.78 -0.87 -2.03
C VAL A 68 -1.74 -1.60 -1.12
N VAL A 69 -2.76 -2.25 -1.68
CA VAL A 69 -3.70 -3.12 -0.96
C VAL A 69 -3.63 -4.51 -1.57
N ASN A 70 -3.40 -5.55 -0.75
CA ASN A 70 -3.26 -6.95 -1.20
C ASN A 70 -2.36 -7.11 -2.46
N GLY A 71 -1.20 -6.47 -2.46
CA GLY A 71 -0.23 -6.54 -3.57
C GLY A 71 -0.56 -5.71 -4.81
N LYS A 72 -1.71 -5.02 -4.86
CA LYS A 72 -2.08 -4.14 -5.99
C LYS A 72 -2.04 -2.67 -5.58
N ALA A 73 -1.46 -1.82 -6.42
CA ALA A 73 -1.47 -0.39 -6.19
C ALA A 73 -2.85 0.20 -6.48
N ILE A 74 -3.28 1.21 -5.73
CA ILE A 74 -4.45 2.02 -6.09
C ILE A 74 -4.00 3.16 -7.00
N CYS A 75 -4.78 3.41 -8.05
CA CYS A 75 -4.39 4.28 -9.13
C CYS A 75 -5.60 5.06 -9.63
N ARG A 76 -5.39 6.30 -10.06
CA ARG A 76 -6.39 7.02 -10.84
C ARG A 76 -6.51 6.33 -12.20
N ALA A 77 -7.73 6.07 -12.67
CA ALA A 77 -7.95 5.31 -13.91
C ALA A 77 -7.43 6.02 -15.18
N GLY A 78 -7.21 7.34 -15.12
CA GLY A 78 -6.62 8.13 -16.20
C GLY A 78 -6.79 9.63 -15.98
N PRO A 79 -6.19 10.48 -16.84
CA PRO A 79 -6.21 11.94 -16.69
C PRO A 79 -7.61 12.55 -16.81
N ASP A 80 -8.53 11.90 -17.52
CA ASP A 80 -9.92 12.34 -17.70
C ASP A 80 -10.93 11.43 -16.98
N ASN A 81 -10.44 10.51 -16.14
CA ASN A 81 -11.28 9.57 -15.41
C ASN A 81 -11.13 9.80 -13.90
N SER A 82 -12.23 10.11 -13.23
CA SER A 82 -12.27 10.30 -11.79
C SER A 82 -12.23 8.99 -11.01
N MET A 83 -12.40 7.83 -11.64
CA MET A 83 -12.41 6.56 -10.93
C MET A 83 -11.05 6.19 -10.35
N VAL A 84 -11.08 5.60 -9.16
CA VAL A 84 -9.93 4.92 -8.57
C VAL A 84 -10.06 3.43 -8.83
N VAL A 85 -8.98 2.83 -9.35
CA VAL A 85 -8.88 1.42 -9.72
C VAL A 85 -7.65 0.80 -9.08
N THR A 86 -7.46 -0.51 -9.27
CA THR A 86 -6.18 -1.14 -8.98
C THR A 86 -5.34 -1.24 -10.25
N CYS A 87 -4.03 -1.04 -10.13
CA CYS A 87 -3.09 -1.21 -11.24
C CYS A 87 -1.87 -2.07 -10.84
N GLU A 88 -1.28 -2.73 -11.84
CA GLU A 88 -0.10 -3.60 -11.68
C GLU A 88 1.22 -2.82 -11.86
N ILE A 89 1.18 -1.69 -12.56
CA ILE A 89 2.36 -0.92 -12.95
C ILE A 89 2.46 0.34 -12.10
N ALA A 90 3.59 0.48 -11.41
CA ALA A 90 3.82 1.57 -10.46
C ALA A 90 4.61 2.75 -11.01
N THR A 91 4.93 2.76 -12.31
CA THR A 91 5.71 3.83 -12.93
C THR A 91 4.85 4.92 -13.57
N GLU A 92 3.53 4.87 -13.37
CA GLU A 92 2.60 5.83 -13.94
C GLU A 92 2.33 6.98 -12.96
N LYS A 93 2.24 8.21 -13.46
CA LYS A 93 1.85 9.40 -12.67
C LYS A 93 0.54 9.21 -11.91
N ASN A 94 -0.33 8.31 -12.39
CA ASN A 94 -1.62 8.00 -11.80
C ASN A 94 -1.54 7.14 -10.53
N THR A 95 -0.35 6.64 -10.18
CA THR A 95 -0.08 5.79 -9.01
C THR A 95 0.66 6.53 -7.90
N GLU A 96 1.17 7.73 -8.19
CA GLU A 96 1.84 8.59 -7.23
C GLU A 96 0.80 9.38 -6.43
N TRP A 97 0.84 9.20 -5.11
CA TRP A 97 -0.01 9.87 -4.15
C TRP A 97 0.83 10.70 -3.19
N THR A 98 0.26 11.78 -2.69
CA THR A 98 0.82 12.59 -1.61
C THR A 98 -0.17 12.60 -0.46
N VAL A 99 0.32 12.62 0.77
CA VAL A 99 -0.55 12.70 1.95
C VAL A 99 -0.27 14.00 2.70
N VAL A 100 -1.29 14.85 2.78
CA VAL A 100 -1.23 16.16 3.42
C VAL A 100 -1.94 16.08 4.77
N LYS A 101 -1.20 16.32 5.86
CA LYS A 101 -1.78 16.38 7.21
C LYS A 101 -2.57 17.68 7.39
N LYS A 102 -3.78 17.59 7.92
CA LYS A 102 -4.63 18.70 8.35
C LYS A 102 -5.06 18.49 9.81
N SER A 103 -5.64 19.52 10.42
CA SER A 103 -6.16 19.42 11.80
C SER A 103 -7.32 18.42 11.94
N SER A 104 -8.10 18.21 10.87
CA SER A 104 -9.26 17.31 10.83
C SER A 104 -8.92 15.86 10.45
N GLY A 105 -7.70 15.59 9.98
CA GLY A 105 -7.28 14.28 9.46
C GLY A 105 -6.27 14.42 8.32
N GLU A 106 -6.14 13.39 7.51
CA GLU A 106 -5.24 13.35 6.37
C GLU A 106 -6.00 13.50 5.05
N ILE A 107 -5.43 14.23 4.10
CA ILE A 107 -5.90 14.31 2.72
C ILE A 107 -4.94 13.48 1.86
N ILE A 108 -5.48 12.67 0.96
CA ILE A 108 -4.71 11.85 0.01
C ILE A 108 -4.90 12.45 -1.37
N GLU A 109 -3.82 12.90 -2.00
CA GLU A 109 -3.83 13.70 -3.23
C GLU A 109 -3.06 13.00 -4.36
N THR A 110 -3.50 13.18 -5.60
CA THR A 110 -2.77 12.81 -6.82
C THR A 110 -3.03 13.85 -7.90
N ASP A 111 -1.98 14.40 -8.50
CA ASP A 111 -2.08 15.37 -9.61
C ASP A 111 -3.04 16.57 -9.33
N GLY A 112 -3.07 17.06 -8.09
CA GLY A 112 -3.96 18.16 -7.66
C GLY A 112 -5.42 17.76 -7.41
N PHE A 113 -5.75 16.48 -7.46
CA PHE A 113 -7.03 15.91 -7.09
C PHE A 113 -6.93 15.16 -5.76
N CYS A 114 -8.02 15.16 -5.00
CA CYS A 114 -8.16 14.50 -3.71
C CYS A 114 -8.92 13.19 -3.86
N LEU A 115 -8.47 12.13 -3.19
CA LEU A 115 -9.20 10.88 -3.05
C LEU A 115 -10.47 11.11 -2.24
N VAL A 116 -11.62 10.79 -2.80
CA VAL A 116 -12.93 11.02 -2.18
C VAL A 116 -13.76 9.74 -2.10
N LYS A 117 -14.70 9.73 -1.15
CA LYS A 117 -15.80 8.77 -1.16
C LYS A 117 -16.85 9.21 -2.20
N ASP A 118 -17.18 8.30 -3.10
CA ASP A 118 -18.14 8.51 -4.18
C ASP A 118 -19.48 7.79 -3.89
N GLU A 119 -20.27 7.52 -4.94
CA GLU A 119 -21.55 6.83 -4.88
C GLU A 119 -21.49 5.45 -4.21
N ARG A 120 -22.59 5.13 -3.50
CA ARG A 120 -22.83 3.81 -2.94
C ARG A 120 -23.17 2.83 -4.06
N ASP A 121 -22.50 1.69 -4.05
CA ASP A 121 -22.79 0.53 -4.88
C ASP A 121 -23.47 -0.54 -4.02
N SER A 122 -24.70 -0.90 -4.37
CA SER A 122 -25.53 -1.83 -3.61
C SER A 122 -25.41 -3.28 -4.07
N ARG A 123 -24.63 -3.57 -5.12
CA ARG A 123 -24.45 -4.94 -5.61
C ARG A 123 -23.78 -5.79 -4.54
N LEU A 124 -24.34 -6.97 -4.25
CA LEU A 124 -23.89 -7.87 -3.18
C LEU A 124 -22.39 -8.19 -3.21
N GLU A 125 -21.83 -8.38 -4.41
CA GLU A 125 -20.43 -8.75 -4.61
C GLU A 125 -19.45 -7.57 -4.42
N THR A 126 -19.89 -6.35 -4.76
CA THR A 126 -19.06 -5.14 -4.76
C THR A 126 -19.56 -4.07 -3.80
N GLY A 127 -20.36 -4.48 -2.82
CA GLY A 127 -21.09 -3.59 -1.93
C GLY A 127 -20.16 -2.63 -1.20
N GLY A 128 -20.63 -1.40 -0.98
CA GLY A 128 -19.85 -0.34 -0.34
C GLY A 128 -19.92 0.95 -1.15
N TYR A 129 -18.93 1.81 -1.00
CA TYR A 129 -18.82 3.07 -1.73
C TYR A 129 -17.67 2.97 -2.73
N ARG A 130 -17.89 3.55 -3.90
CA ARG A 130 -16.82 3.76 -4.88
C ARG A 130 -15.82 4.77 -4.32
N LEU A 131 -14.60 4.67 -4.79
CA LEU A 131 -13.59 5.70 -4.60
C LEU A 131 -13.42 6.43 -5.92
N SER A 132 -13.33 7.75 -5.84
CA SER A 132 -13.04 8.61 -6.98
C SER A 132 -12.01 9.67 -6.57
N VAL A 133 -11.60 10.48 -7.54
CA VAL A 133 -10.81 11.68 -7.31
C VAL A 133 -11.58 12.90 -7.77
N GLU A 134 -11.55 13.96 -6.98
CA GLU A 134 -12.18 15.25 -7.28
C GLU A 134 -11.19 16.38 -7.03
N LYS A 135 -11.44 17.58 -7.55
CA LYS A 135 -10.61 18.73 -7.20
C LYS A 135 -10.66 18.92 -5.69
N CYS A 136 -9.50 19.10 -5.06
CA CYS A 136 -9.44 19.38 -3.64
C CYS A 136 -10.19 20.69 -3.31
N THR A 137 -11.24 20.59 -2.50
CA THR A 137 -12.02 21.75 -2.03
C THR A 137 -11.84 21.92 -0.52
N GLU A 138 -12.86 22.36 0.23
CA GLU A 138 -12.87 22.41 1.70
C GLU A 138 -13.87 21.39 2.32
N THR A 139 -14.43 20.48 1.51
CA THR A 139 -15.45 19.52 1.96
C THR A 139 -14.89 18.35 2.79
N SER A 140 -15.71 17.71 3.62
CA SER A 140 -15.26 16.65 4.53
C SER A 140 -15.20 15.24 3.92
N ASN A 141 -15.77 15.03 2.73
CA ASN A 141 -15.89 13.72 2.07
C ASN A 141 -14.57 13.15 1.51
N TYR A 142 -13.46 13.85 1.70
CA TYR A 142 -12.11 13.42 1.33
C TYR A 142 -11.11 13.46 2.50
N VAL A 143 -11.61 13.60 3.75
CA VAL A 143 -10.75 13.55 4.94
C VAL A 143 -10.68 12.12 5.47
N TRP A 144 -9.46 11.62 5.55
CA TRP A 144 -9.14 10.25 5.94
C TRP A 144 -8.50 10.23 7.32
N LYS A 145 -8.65 9.08 8.00
CA LYS A 145 -7.84 8.73 9.16
C LYS A 145 -6.91 7.60 8.76
N ILE A 146 -5.61 7.87 8.80
CA ILE A 146 -4.56 6.90 8.55
C ILE A 146 -4.02 6.42 9.90
N SER A 147 -3.90 5.11 10.08
CA SER A 147 -3.43 4.54 11.35
C SER A 147 -2.48 3.39 11.10
N ASP A 148 -1.37 3.37 11.83
CA ASP A 148 -0.41 2.26 11.77
C ASP A 148 -1.05 0.95 12.22
N ILE A 149 -0.63 -0.14 11.58
CA ILE A 149 -0.98 -1.49 12.03
C ILE A 149 0.15 -1.99 12.91
N ASP A 150 -0.20 -2.52 14.07
CA ASP A 150 0.75 -3.20 14.95
C ASP A 150 1.36 -4.41 14.19
N PRO A 151 2.69 -4.46 14.00
CA PRO A 151 3.37 -5.55 13.31
C PRO A 151 3.08 -6.93 13.92
N LEU A 152 2.78 -7.00 15.22
CA LEU A 152 2.45 -8.24 15.91
C LEU A 152 1.13 -8.85 15.42
N ILE A 153 0.20 -8.02 14.94
CA ILE A 153 -1.08 -8.48 14.41
C ILE A 153 -0.93 -8.94 12.94
N TYR A 154 0.02 -8.36 12.20
CA TYR A 154 0.31 -8.75 10.82
C TYR A 154 0.95 -10.15 10.73
N ASN A 155 1.93 -10.42 11.59
CA ASN A 155 2.70 -11.67 11.57
C ASN A 155 1.91 -12.91 12.03
N GLY A 156 0.78 -12.73 12.71
CA GLY A 156 -0.03 -13.85 13.21
C GLY A 156 -0.87 -14.57 12.15
N ASN A 157 -1.06 -13.97 10.96
CA ASN A 157 -2.00 -14.45 9.95
C ASN A 157 -1.41 -14.71 8.56
N LEU A 158 -0.12 -14.42 8.36
CA LEU A 158 0.62 -14.79 7.17
C LEU A 158 1.58 -15.89 7.58
N GLY A 159 1.36 -17.12 7.12
CA GLY A 159 2.24 -18.26 7.34
C GLY A 159 3.60 -18.14 6.64
N GLU A 160 4.23 -16.97 6.72
CA GLU A 160 5.54 -16.71 6.16
C GLU A 160 6.59 -16.70 7.27
N ASN A 161 7.59 -17.58 7.13
CA ASN A 161 8.76 -17.66 7.99
C ASN A 161 9.53 -16.33 7.98
N ILE A 162 9.41 -15.55 9.05
CA ILE A 162 10.14 -14.30 9.23
C ILE A 162 11.56 -14.60 9.70
N HIS A 163 12.41 -15.01 8.77
CA HIS A 163 13.86 -14.87 8.88
C HIS A 163 14.38 -13.94 7.77
N SER A 164 13.93 -12.69 7.77
CA SER A 164 14.69 -11.60 7.15
C SER A 164 14.19 -10.26 7.67
N VAL A 165 14.56 -9.93 8.91
CA VAL A 165 14.63 -8.53 9.34
C VAL A 165 15.83 -7.94 8.60
N SER A 166 15.60 -7.36 7.42
CA SER A 166 16.56 -6.47 6.80
C SER A 166 16.57 -5.18 7.60
N THR A 167 17.48 -5.10 8.57
CA THR A 167 17.89 -3.80 9.12
C THR A 167 18.46 -2.95 7.98
N PRO A 168 18.20 -1.64 7.95
CA PRO A 168 18.86 -0.77 6.99
C PRO A 168 20.35 -0.78 7.28
N THR A 169 21.15 -1.37 6.38
CA THR A 169 22.60 -1.23 6.42
C THR A 169 22.94 0.25 6.26
N PRO A 170 23.60 0.90 7.24
CA PRO A 170 24.13 2.22 7.01
C PRO A 170 25.20 2.12 5.92
N TYR A 171 25.08 2.95 4.88
CA TYR A 171 26.11 3.13 3.87
C TYR A 171 27.36 3.68 4.56
N ILE A 172 28.31 2.82 4.90
CA ILE A 172 29.66 3.24 5.25
C ILE A 172 30.43 3.30 3.94
N ASN A 173 30.69 4.52 3.46
CA ASN A 173 31.72 4.76 2.45
C ASN A 173 33.08 4.43 3.07
N LEU A 174 33.59 3.21 2.84
CA LEU A 174 35.00 2.88 3.08
C LEU A 174 35.73 2.89 1.73
N VAL A 175 36.34 4.04 1.47
CA VAL A 175 37.46 4.15 0.54
C VAL A 175 38.63 3.37 1.12
N GLY A 176 39.11 2.37 0.38
CA GLY A 176 40.37 1.68 0.61
C GLY A 176 40.30 0.49 1.58
N ASP A 177 40.38 -0.74 1.07
CA ASP A 177 41.65 -1.47 1.01
C ASP A 177 41.51 -2.80 0.28
N ASN A 178 42.50 -3.14 -0.55
CA ASN A 178 42.56 -4.36 -1.35
C ASN A 178 43.18 -5.50 -0.51
N SER A 179 42.36 -6.36 0.11
CA SER A 179 42.79 -7.71 0.49
C SER A 179 41.66 -8.50 1.18
N ALA A 180 41.47 -9.74 0.70
CA ALA A 180 40.98 -10.94 1.43
C ALA A 180 39.68 -11.59 0.91
N ARG A 181 39.90 -12.67 0.15
CA ARG A 181 39.18 -13.97 0.15
C ARG A 181 37.64 -13.95 0.03
N LYS A 182 37.19 -14.20 -1.20
CA LYS A 182 35.92 -14.88 -1.51
C LYS A 182 35.79 -16.18 -0.70
N ARG A 183 34.78 -16.28 0.16
CA ARG A 183 34.16 -17.55 0.53
C ARG A 183 32.79 -17.58 -0.13
N ASN A 184 32.66 -18.36 -1.20
CA ASN A 184 31.36 -18.74 -1.75
C ASN A 184 30.74 -19.74 -0.77
N ILE A 185 29.71 -19.33 -0.04
CA ILE A 185 28.82 -20.28 0.63
C ILE A 185 27.74 -20.62 -0.39
N SER A 186 27.87 -21.80 -0.99
CA SER A 186 26.83 -22.45 -1.78
C SER A 186 25.72 -22.89 -0.83
N VAL A 187 24.68 -22.08 -0.69
CA VAL A 187 23.45 -22.51 -0.03
C VAL A 187 22.67 -23.33 -1.05
N ASN A 188 22.61 -24.64 -0.81
CA ASN A 188 21.84 -25.61 -1.58
C ASN A 188 20.40 -25.62 -1.06
N PRO A 189 19.39 -25.10 -1.78
CA PRO A 189 18.00 -25.31 -1.38
C PRO A 189 17.60 -26.75 -1.72
N GLN A 190 17.19 -27.50 -0.71
CA GLN A 190 16.59 -28.82 -0.89
C GLN A 190 15.35 -28.69 -1.78
N PHE A 191 15.37 -29.41 -2.90
CA PHE A 191 14.25 -29.61 -3.81
C PHE A 191 13.07 -30.24 -3.06
N TYR A 192 11.88 -29.66 -3.23
CA TYR A 192 10.64 -30.41 -3.00
C TYR A 192 10.41 -31.33 -4.22
N GLU A 193 10.38 -32.63 -3.97
CA GLU A 193 9.88 -33.63 -4.92
C GLU A 193 8.42 -33.33 -5.26
N LEU A 194 8.15 -33.07 -6.54
CA LEU A 194 6.83 -33.22 -7.12
C LEU A 194 6.50 -34.72 -7.12
N LYS A 195 5.57 -35.14 -6.28
CA LYS A 195 4.86 -36.42 -6.43
C LYS A 195 4.10 -36.40 -7.76
N GLN A 196 4.75 -36.88 -8.82
CA GLN A 196 4.06 -37.51 -9.95
C GLN A 196 3.79 -38.96 -9.56
N LEU A 197 2.52 -39.37 -9.65
CA LEU A 197 2.00 -40.74 -9.84
C LEU A 197 0.47 -40.60 -9.73
N SER A 198 -0.37 -41.10 -10.62
CA SER A 198 -0.16 -42.01 -11.74
C SER A 198 -1.41 -41.98 -12.62
N GLU A 199 -1.25 -41.79 -13.93
CA GLU A 199 -2.20 -42.33 -14.90
C GLU A 199 -2.23 -43.86 -14.73
N THR A 200 -3.42 -44.43 -14.53
CA THR A 200 -3.63 -45.85 -14.75
C THR A 200 -4.73 -45.99 -15.79
N VAL A 201 -4.30 -46.23 -17.02
CA VAL A 201 -5.10 -46.80 -18.10
C VAL A 201 -5.23 -48.30 -17.85
N PHE A 202 -6.43 -48.85 -18.01
CA PHE A 202 -6.82 -50.20 -18.48
C PHE A 202 -8.30 -50.37 -18.07
N GLY A 203 -9.30 -50.71 -18.89
CA GLY A 203 -9.39 -51.28 -20.23
C GLY A 203 -10.62 -52.21 -20.25
N ASN A 204 -11.42 -52.13 -21.32
CA ASN A 204 -12.42 -53.12 -21.79
C ASN A 204 -13.51 -53.65 -20.83
N PHE A 205 -14.77 -53.27 -21.08
CA PHE A 205 -15.84 -54.12 -21.66
C PHE A 205 -17.02 -53.25 -22.07
#